data_AF-A0A6I9PBS6-F1
#
_entry.id   AF-A0A6I9PBS6-F1
#
_cell.length_a   1.000
_cell.length_b   1.000
_cell.length_c   1.000
_cell.angle_alpha   90.00
_cell.angle_beta   90.00
_cell.angle_gamma   90.00
#
_symmetry.space_group_name_H-M   'P 1'
#
loop_
_entity.id
_entity.type
_entity.pdbx_description
1 polymer ?
#
loop_
_entity_poly.entity_id
_entity_poly.type
_entity_poly.pdbx_seq_one_letter_code
_entity_poly.pdbx_strand_id
1 'polypeptide(L)'
;MFGQFYGGDSYIILYKYRHDNRQGSILYTWQGADSSVDEVGTSALLTIQLDDELGGAAVQVRVVQGKEPAHLMSLFGGKPMVVYRGGTSREGGQSEGADTRLFQVRANTAGDCRAAEVSQDNHAHFGP
;
A
#
# COMPACT_ATOMS: atom_id res chain seq x y z
N MET A 1 7.74 10.98 -5.02
CA MET A 1 7.77 9.81 -5.92
C MET A 1 6.72 8.82 -5.41
N PHE A 2 5.85 8.28 -6.28
CA PHE A 2 4.82 7.31 -5.88
C PHE A 2 5.37 5.87 -5.83
N GLY A 3 4.71 4.99 -5.08
CA GLY A 3 5.09 3.58 -4.93
C GLY A 3 5.79 3.25 -3.61
N GLN A 4 5.90 4.21 -2.68
CA GLN A 4 6.46 4.00 -1.34
C GLN A 4 5.35 4.19 -0.30
N PHE A 5 5.19 3.20 0.58
CA PHE A 5 4.15 3.14 1.59
C PHE A 5 4.77 2.88 2.95
N TYR A 6 4.32 3.59 3.97
CA TYR A 6 4.77 3.43 5.35
C TYR A 6 3.70 2.74 6.17
N GLY A 7 4.11 1.73 6.94
CA GLY A 7 3.19 0.93 7.75
C GLY A 7 2.49 1.71 8.85
N GLY A 8 3.01 2.88 9.26
CA GLY A 8 2.34 3.76 10.22
C GLY A 8 1.32 4.72 9.60
N ASP A 9 1.07 4.66 8.29
CA ASP A 9 0.11 5.52 7.60
C ASP A 9 -1.03 4.70 6.96
N SER A 10 -2.13 5.39 6.64
CA SER A 10 -3.18 4.91 5.74
C SER A 10 -3.25 5.78 4.47
N TYR A 11 -3.42 5.16 3.31
CA TYR A 11 -3.40 5.82 2.01
C TYR A 11 -4.67 5.54 1.21
N ILE A 12 -5.11 6.53 0.44
CA ILE A 12 -6.18 6.37 -0.55
C ILE A 12 -5.55 6.54 -1.94
N ILE A 13 -5.76 5.56 -2.82
CA ILE A 13 -5.28 5.59 -4.21
C ILE A 13 -6.49 5.58 -5.13
N LEU A 14 -6.71 6.68 -5.85
CA LEU A 14 -7.66 6.75 -6.95
C LEU A 14 -6.99 6.31 -8.26
N TYR A 15 -7.41 5.17 -8.78
CA TYR A 15 -7.00 4.67 -10.09
C TYR A 15 -8.15 4.79 -11.08
N LYS A 16 -7.98 5.61 -12.13
CA LYS A 16 -8.92 5.70 -13.24
C LYS A 16 -8.46 4.80 -14.38
N TYR A 17 -9.34 3.93 -14.86
CA TYR A 17 -9.05 3.01 -15.95
C TYR A 17 -9.95 3.27 -17.15
N ARG A 18 -9.44 2.87 -18.31
CA ARG A 18 -10.18 2.76 -19.55
C ARG A 18 -9.90 1.39 -20.16
N HIS A 19 -10.94 0.59 -20.30
CA HIS A 19 -10.87 -0.71 -20.96
C HIS A 19 -11.95 -0.73 -22.04
N ASP A 20 -11.53 -0.87 -23.29
CA ASP A 20 -12.37 -0.67 -24.47
C ASP A 20 -13.11 0.68 -24.45
N ASN A 21 -14.44 0.64 -24.52
CA ASN A 21 -15.32 1.79 -24.46
C ASN A 21 -15.87 2.07 -23.05
N ARG A 22 -15.37 1.37 -22.02
CA ARG A 22 -15.75 1.58 -20.62
C ARG A 22 -14.67 2.34 -19.89
N GLN A 23 -15.09 3.31 -19.10
CA GLN A 23 -14.26 4.07 -18.18
C GLN A 23 -14.78 3.83 -16.78
N GLY A 24 -13.89 3.78 -15.80
CA GLY A 24 -14.26 3.58 -14.42
C GLY A 24 -13.13 3.98 -13.48
N SER A 25 -13.42 3.89 -12.19
CA SER A 25 -12.47 4.19 -11.13
C SER A 25 -12.41 3.04 -10.14
N ILE A 26 -11.23 2.84 -9.56
CA ILE A 26 -11.01 2.00 -8.40
C ILE A 26 -10.42 2.89 -7.31
N LEU A 27 -10.99 2.83 -6.12
CA LEU A 27 -10.48 3.48 -4.92
C LEU A 27 -9.87 2.41 -4.02
N TYR A 28 -8.55 2.38 -3.94
CA TYR A 28 -7.86 1.53 -2.97
C TYR A 28 -7.70 2.28 -1.64
N THR A 29 -8.16 1.68 -0.55
CA THR A 29 -7.83 2.12 0.81
C THR A 29 -6.76 1.18 1.35
N TRP A 30 -5.50 1.58 1.28
CA TRP A 30 -4.38 0.82 1.83
C TRP A 30 -4.16 1.20 3.29
N GLN A 31 -4.15 0.21 4.17
CA GLN A 31 -4.05 0.39 5.62
C GLN A 31 -2.75 -0.24 6.13
N GLY A 32 -1.87 0.62 6.65
CA GLY A 32 -0.63 0.20 7.27
C GLY A 32 -0.87 -0.64 8.52
N ALA A 33 0.04 -1.57 8.80
CA ALA A 33 -0.06 -2.47 9.95
C ALA A 33 0.08 -1.75 11.29
N ASP A 34 0.77 -0.61 11.30
CA ASP A 34 1.05 0.23 12.47
C ASP A 34 0.28 1.58 12.40
N SER A 35 -0.62 1.77 11.42
CA SER A 35 -1.45 2.97 11.31
C SER A 35 -2.47 2.99 12.44
N SER A 36 -2.74 4.19 12.95
CA SER A 36 -3.63 4.35 14.10
C SER A 36 -5.09 4.06 13.74
N VAL A 37 -5.89 3.72 14.74
CA VAL A 37 -7.32 3.39 14.54
C VAL A 37 -8.08 4.58 13.94
N ASP A 38 -7.74 5.80 14.36
CA ASP A 38 -8.33 7.01 13.83
C ASP A 38 -7.97 7.21 12.35
N GLU A 39 -6.71 7.00 11.93
CA GLU A 39 -6.32 7.10 10.52
C GLU A 39 -6.97 6.03 9.64
N VAL A 40 -7.07 4.81 10.15
CA VAL A 40 -7.78 3.71 9.49
C VAL A 40 -9.26 4.07 9.30
N GLY A 41 -9.90 4.64 10.33
CA GLY A 41 -11.29 5.09 10.27
C GLY A 41 -11.48 6.28 9.31
N THR A 42 -10.63 7.29 9.43
CA THR A 42 -10.64 8.49 8.59
C THR A 42 -10.40 8.14 7.13
N SER A 43 -9.44 7.26 6.81
CA SER A 43 -9.19 6.84 5.42
C SER A 43 -10.36 6.08 4.83
N ALA A 44 -11.06 5.24 5.61
CA ALA A 44 -12.29 4.58 5.15
C ALA A 44 -13.42 5.58 4.88
N LEU A 45 -13.65 6.54 5.78
CA LEU A 45 -14.68 7.58 5.61
C LEU A 45 -14.38 8.48 4.41
N LEU A 46 -13.14 8.93 4.25
CA LEU A 46 -12.70 9.73 3.11
C LEU A 46 -12.83 8.98 1.79
N THR A 47 -12.64 7.66 1.79
CA THR A 47 -12.84 6.84 0.59
C THR A 47 -14.31 6.84 0.14
N ILE A 48 -15.24 6.74 1.09
CA ILE A 48 -16.68 6.81 0.81
C ILE A 48 -17.04 8.20 0.26
N GLN A 49 -16.59 9.26 0.92
CA GLN A 49 -16.83 10.64 0.48
C GLN A 49 -16.30 10.90 -0.93
N LEU A 50 -15.10 10.39 -1.23
CA LEU A 50 -14.50 10.52 -2.55
C LEU A 50 -15.28 9.72 -3.62
N ASP A 51 -15.82 8.55 -3.28
CA ASP A 51 -16.70 7.81 -4.20
C ASP A 51 -17.98 8.58 -4.50
N ASP A 52 -18.61 9.16 -3.47
CA ASP A 52 -19.81 10.00 -3.64
C ASP A 52 -19.53 11.20 -4.56
N GLU A 53 -18.38 11.87 -4.40
CA GLU A 53 -17.92 12.95 -5.29
C GLU A 53 -17.68 12.48 -6.73
N LEU A 54 -17.32 11.21 -6.92
CA LEU A 54 -17.14 10.57 -8.23
C LEU A 54 -18.44 10.02 -8.82
N GLY A 55 -19.58 10.22 -8.15
CA GLY A 55 -20.90 9.77 -8.59
C GLY A 55 -21.29 8.37 -8.11
N GLY A 56 -20.63 7.83 -7.08
CA GLY A 56 -20.99 6.59 -6.39
C GLY A 56 -20.79 5.32 -7.21
N ALA A 57 -19.90 5.36 -8.21
CA ALA A 57 -19.69 4.27 -9.16
C ALA A 57 -18.27 3.69 -9.11
N ALA A 58 -17.40 4.18 -8.21
CA ALA A 58 -16.06 3.65 -8.09
C ALA A 58 -16.06 2.30 -7.37
N VAL A 59 -15.20 1.39 -7.82
CA VAL A 59 -14.97 0.13 -7.09
C VAL A 59 -14.10 0.44 -5.87
N GLN A 60 -14.65 0.29 -4.66
CA GLN A 60 -13.88 0.46 -3.43
C GLN A 60 -13.19 -0.84 -3.02
N VAL A 61 -11.89 -0.79 -2.77
CA VAL A 61 -11.08 -1.97 -2.40
C VAL A 61 -10.23 -1.66 -1.18
N ARG A 62 -10.57 -2.30 -0.06
CA ARG A 62 -9.75 -2.27 1.15
C ARG A 62 -8.55 -3.21 1.01
N VAL A 63 -7.36 -2.69 1.27
CA VAL A 63 -6.10 -3.44 1.23
C VAL A 63 -5.38 -3.27 2.56
N VAL A 64 -4.98 -4.37 3.18
CA VAL A 64 -4.13 -4.33 4.38
C VAL A 64 -2.68 -4.56 3.99
N GLN A 65 -1.74 -3.92 4.68
CA GLN A 65 -0.31 -4.16 4.52
C GLN A 65 -0.01 -5.66 4.54
N GLY A 66 0.75 -6.13 3.55
CA GLY A 66 1.06 -7.56 3.41
C GLY A 66 0.17 -8.31 2.42
N LYS A 67 -1.00 -7.76 2.06
CA LYS A 67 -2.04 -8.40 1.23
C LYS A 67 -2.38 -7.60 -0.03
N GLU A 68 -1.38 -6.92 -0.58
CA GLU A 68 -1.54 -6.08 -1.77
C GLU A 68 -1.93 -6.94 -2.99
N PRO A 69 -3.02 -6.60 -3.69
CA PRO A 69 -3.40 -7.30 -4.91
C PRO A 69 -2.42 -6.98 -6.04
N ALA A 70 -2.26 -7.94 -6.98
CA ALA A 70 -1.39 -7.80 -8.14
C ALA A 70 -1.58 -6.48 -8.90
N HIS A 71 -2.84 -6.10 -9.14
CA HIS A 71 -3.16 -4.85 -9.84
C HIS A 71 -2.70 -3.59 -9.08
N LEU A 72 -2.73 -3.57 -7.75
CA LEU A 72 -2.19 -2.43 -6.99
C LEU A 72 -0.66 -2.36 -7.14
N MET A 73 0.00 -3.51 -7.12
CA MET A 73 1.46 -3.60 -7.26
C MET A 73 1.95 -3.13 -8.65
N SER A 74 1.11 -3.25 -9.69
CA SER A 74 1.47 -2.87 -11.07
C SER A 74 1.39 -1.37 -11.36
N LEU A 75 0.77 -0.58 -10.48
CA LEU A 75 0.47 0.84 -10.76
C LEU A 75 1.71 1.74 -10.86
N PHE A 76 2.89 1.25 -10.46
CA PHE A 76 4.09 2.09 -10.27
C PHE A 76 5.07 2.05 -11.45
N GLY A 77 4.56 1.82 -12.67
CA GLY A 77 5.33 2.01 -13.90
C GLY A 77 6.56 1.10 -14.01
N GLY A 78 6.39 -0.17 -13.64
CA GLY A 78 7.47 -1.17 -13.62
C GLY A 78 8.45 -1.06 -12.45
N LYS A 79 8.27 -0.07 -11.56
CA LYS A 79 9.02 0.03 -10.30
C LYS A 79 8.31 -0.80 -9.23
N PRO A 80 9.05 -1.38 -8.26
CA PRO A 80 8.42 -2.12 -7.19
C PRO A 80 7.57 -1.22 -6.30
N MET A 81 6.46 -1.75 -5.80
CA MET A 81 5.80 -1.20 -4.62
C MET A 81 6.69 -1.46 -3.40
N VAL A 82 7.17 -0.40 -2.75
CA VAL A 82 8.01 -0.47 -1.55
C VAL A 82 7.13 -0.22 -0.32
N VAL A 83 7.19 -1.14 0.64
CA VAL A 83 6.42 -1.07 1.88
C VAL A 83 7.39 -1.12 3.05
N TYR A 84 7.49 -0.02 3.77
CA TYR A 84 8.28 0.09 5.01
C TYR A 84 7.46 -0.40 6.20
N ARG A 85 8.14 -0.89 7.23
CA ARG A 85 7.51 -1.25 8.51
C ARG A 85 7.42 0.01 9.38
N GLY A 86 6.25 0.29 9.95
CA GLY A 86 6.02 1.51 10.70
C GLY A 86 6.36 2.79 9.93
N GLY A 87 6.79 3.81 10.67
CA GLY A 87 7.16 5.12 10.15
C GLY A 87 5.98 5.87 9.53
N THR A 88 6.25 7.06 9.00
CA THR A 88 5.25 7.87 8.30
C THR A 88 5.91 8.63 7.17
N SER A 89 5.14 8.87 6.11
CA SER A 89 5.51 9.73 4.98
C SER A 89 5.38 11.22 5.31
N ARG A 90 4.72 11.59 6.42
CA ARG A 90 4.48 12.98 6.80
C ARG A 90 5.75 13.70 7.22
N GLU A 91 5.90 14.93 6.75
CA GLU A 91 7.00 15.80 7.16
C GLU A 91 6.98 16.01 8.68
N GLY A 92 8.15 15.91 9.33
CA GLY A 92 8.30 16.08 10.77
C GLY A 92 7.87 14.89 11.64
N GLY A 93 7.25 13.85 11.06
CA GLY A 93 6.88 12.62 11.77
C GLY A 93 7.79 11.42 11.51
N GLN A 94 8.74 11.56 10.58
CA GLN A 94 9.64 10.47 10.17
C GLN A 94 10.46 9.96 11.35
N SER A 95 10.23 8.71 11.76
CA SER A 95 11.12 8.02 12.68
C SER A 95 12.48 7.80 12.02
N GLU A 96 13.57 7.93 12.78
CA GLU A 96 14.88 7.51 12.28
C GLU A 96 14.79 6.06 11.81
N GLY A 97 15.25 5.84 10.58
CA GLY A 97 15.35 4.49 10.05
C GLY A 97 16.30 3.65 10.87
N ALA A 98 16.04 2.35 10.97
CA ALA A 98 17.07 1.43 11.45
C ALA A 98 18.33 1.56 10.56
N ASP A 99 19.51 1.51 11.20
CA ASP A 99 20.82 1.55 10.53
C ASP A 99 20.96 0.50 9.43
N THR A 100 20.26 -0.63 9.60
CA THR A 100 20.15 -1.69 8.59
C THR A 100 18.69 -2.10 8.47
N ARG A 101 18.24 -2.37 7.24
CA ARG A 101 16.88 -2.80 6.94
C ARG A 101 16.90 -4.01 6.02
N LEU A 102 16.03 -4.99 6.28
CA LEU A 102 15.87 -6.18 5.44
C LEU A 102 14.59 -6.07 4.63
N PHE A 103 14.66 -6.30 3.32
CA PHE A 103 13.51 -6.31 2.43
C PHE A 103 13.32 -7.69 1.80
N GLN A 104 12.11 -8.22 1.91
CA GLN A 104 11.67 -9.36 1.11
C GLN A 104 11.07 -8.84 -0.21
N VAL A 105 11.71 -9.16 -1.33
CA VAL A 105 11.22 -8.82 -2.67
C VAL A 105 10.48 -10.02 -3.25
N ARG A 106 9.19 -9.84 -3.58
CA ARG A 106 8.36 -10.85 -4.26
C ARG A 106 7.80 -10.29 -5.55
N ALA A 107 7.84 -11.09 -6.61
CA ALA A 107 7.16 -10.83 -7.87
C ALA A 107 5.95 -11.75 -8.02
N ASN A 108 4.89 -11.27 -8.67
CA ASN A 108 3.82 -12.13 -9.17
C ASN A 108 4.18 -12.67 -10.58
N THR A 109 3.32 -13.53 -11.15
CA THR A 109 3.52 -14.11 -12.49
C THR A 109 3.56 -13.05 -13.62
N ALA A 110 2.96 -11.88 -13.41
CA ALA A 110 2.99 -10.77 -14.36
C ALA A 110 4.28 -9.92 -14.25
N GLY A 111 5.15 -10.20 -13.26
CA GLY A 111 6.39 -9.46 -13.03
C GLY A 111 6.25 -8.27 -12.08
N ASP A 112 5.05 -7.99 -11.56
CA ASP A 112 4.85 -6.89 -10.62
C ASP A 112 5.52 -7.22 -9.29
N CYS A 113 6.35 -6.28 -8.82
CA CYS A 113 7.21 -6.51 -7.67
C CYS A 113 6.73 -5.73 -6.44
N ARG A 114 6.85 -6.36 -5.28
CA ARG A 114 6.71 -5.71 -3.97
C ARG A 114 7.95 -5.99 -3.15
N ALA A 115 8.56 -4.93 -2.62
CA ALA A 115 9.62 -4.97 -1.64
C ALA A 115 9.03 -4.62 -0.27
N ALA A 116 8.90 -5.59 0.63
CA ALA A 116 8.35 -5.38 1.96
C ALA A 116 9.47 -5.46 3.01
N GLU A 117 9.58 -4.44 3.86
CA GLU A 117 10.49 -4.46 5.01
C GLU A 117 10.04 -5.53 6.01
N VAL A 118 10.98 -6.35 6.47
CA VAL A 118 10.76 -7.48 7.39
C VAL A 118 11.73 -7.41 8.57
N SER A 119 11.41 -8.08 9.67
CA SER A 119 12.33 -8.16 10.82
C SER A 119 13.61 -8.90 10.43
N GLN A 120 14.75 -8.41 10.95
CA GLN A 120 16.05 -9.06 10.77
C GLN A 120 16.14 -10.39 11.53
N ASP A 121 15.32 -10.56 12.58
CA ASP A 121 15.27 -11.77 13.41
C ASP A 121 14.68 -12.99 12.70
N ASN A 122 14.39 -12.92 11.40
CA ASN A 122 13.93 -14.06 10.62
C ASN A 122 15.05 -15.08 10.31
N HIS A 123 15.98 -15.27 11.25
CA HIS A 123 16.70 -16.52 11.46
C HIS A 123 15.69 -17.54 12.02
N ALA A 124 14.75 -17.98 11.18
CA ALA A 124 14.00 -19.18 11.48
C ALA A 124 14.99 -20.32 11.69
N HIS A 125 14.87 -20.97 12.83
CA HIS A 125 15.49 -22.23 13.20
C HIS A 125 15.49 -23.21 12.01
N PHE A 126 16.59 -23.26 11.28
CA PHE A 126 17.05 -24.49 10.65
C PHE A 126 18.01 -25.14 11.64
N GLY A 127 17.46 -25.72 12.70
CA GLY A 127 18.17 -26.70 13.50
C GLY A 127 18.24 -28.02 12.72
N PRO A 128 19.31 -28.83 12.94
CA PRO A 128 19.55 -30.07 12.22
C PRO A 128 18.44 -31.12 12.43
#